data_AF-A0A318TJ59-F1
#
_entry.id   AF-A0A318TJ59-F1
#
_cell.length_a   1.000
_cell.length_b   1.000
_cell.length_c   1.000
_cell.angle_alpha   90.00
_cell.angle_beta   90.00
_cell.angle_gamma   90.00
#
_symmetry.space_group_name_H-M   'P 1'
#
loop_
_entity.id
_entity.type
_entity.pdbx_description
1 polymer ?
#
loop_
_entity_poly.entity_id
_entity_poly.type
_entity_poly.pdbx_seq_one_letter_code
_entity_poly.pdbx_strand_id
1 'polypeptide(L)'
;MPVQRKRFRIEEIHLGSTPVPLTAEEDTSEGHREIMNELRAIREQMAKYANAPRAASSGEDATAAVIEASKDEQMAAAHALLESYRAQIEQCEKLKVELDLIHDAINRTKREIAVLHGKSFSGEEMAKLNGELGAVVGGTEEATQQILEATEAIDQAATALTKVNSPEQQQMLTEEIQEKVISIFEACNFQDLTGQRINKVMQTMKFIEHHINTMMDIWGGVDAIKAHSTPIVDTREGDAKLLNGPRAIGEEGHASQDDIDAMFD
;
A
#
# COMPACT_ATOMS: atom_id res chain seq x y z
N MET A 1 -14.20 16.55 14.08
CA MET A 1 -13.32 15.72 14.92
C MET A 1 -11.89 15.85 14.40
N PRO A 2 -10.93 16.33 15.18
CA PRO A 2 -9.56 16.51 14.69
C PRO A 2 -8.80 15.17 14.73
N VAL A 3 -8.17 14.82 13.60
CA VAL A 3 -7.42 13.57 13.40
C VAL A 3 -6.05 13.69 14.08
N GLN A 4 -5.81 12.92 15.14
CA GLN A 4 -4.50 12.83 15.80
C GLN A 4 -3.54 11.98 14.96
N ARG A 5 -2.61 12.63 14.24
CA ARG A 5 -1.48 11.95 13.59
C ARG A 5 -0.39 11.67 14.63
N LYS A 6 -0.13 10.40 14.92
CA LYS A 6 1.00 9.98 15.76
C LYS A 6 2.31 10.22 15.00
N ARG A 7 3.14 11.14 15.50
CA ARG A 7 4.52 11.36 15.05
C ARG A 7 5.41 10.32 15.73
N PHE A 8 6.02 9.44 14.96
CA PHE A 8 7.10 8.57 15.45
C PHE A 8 8.41 9.34 15.43
N ARG A 9 9.13 9.33 16.57
CA ARG A 9 10.46 9.92 16.73
C ARG A 9 11.49 8.88 16.29
N ILE A 10 12.23 9.17 15.23
CA ILE A 10 13.37 8.36 14.78
C ILE A 10 14.58 8.88 15.53
N GLU A 11 15.19 8.06 16.38
CA GLU A 11 16.49 8.36 16.98
C GLU A 11 17.59 7.93 16.00
N GLU A 12 18.47 8.88 15.65
CA GLU A 12 19.66 8.63 14.84
C GLU A 12 20.68 7.81 15.62
N ILE A 13 21.01 6.61 15.10
CA ILE A 13 22.11 5.79 15.59
C ILE A 13 23.41 6.44 15.11
N HIS A 14 24.12 7.12 16.01
CA HIS A 14 25.47 7.62 15.77
C HIS A 14 26.49 6.47 15.83
N LEU A 15 27.06 6.13 14.68
CA LEU A 15 28.23 5.27 14.55
C LEU A 15 29.50 6.02 15.02
N GLY A 16 30.14 5.50 16.08
CA GLY A 16 31.58 5.53 16.33
C GLY A 16 32.31 6.89 16.36
N SER A 17 32.46 7.46 17.56
CA SER A 17 33.60 8.36 17.86
C SER A 17 34.68 7.59 18.64
N THR A 18 35.90 7.62 18.13
CA THR A 18 37.11 7.11 18.79
C THR A 18 37.41 7.94 20.05
N PRO A 19 37.81 7.35 21.20
CA PRO A 19 38.12 8.13 22.38
C PRO A 19 39.43 8.91 22.19
N VAL A 20 39.38 10.21 22.45
CA VAL A 20 40.53 11.09 22.65
C VAL A 20 41.21 10.70 23.99
N PRO A 21 42.55 10.69 24.10
CA PRO A 21 43.20 10.34 25.35
C PRO A 21 43.04 11.48 26.35
N LEU A 22 42.37 11.20 27.48
CA LEU A 22 42.33 12.11 28.61
C LEU A 22 43.65 12.03 29.38
N THR A 23 44.16 13.21 29.69
CA THR A 23 45.35 13.51 30.46
C THR A 23 45.25 12.94 31.88
N ALA A 24 46.34 12.31 32.30
CA ALA A 24 46.58 11.87 33.67
C ALA A 24 46.54 13.05 34.64
N GLU A 25 46.02 12.78 35.85
CA GLU A 25 46.06 13.57 37.10
C GLU A 25 44.66 13.96 37.62
N GLU A 26 43.88 12.97 38.09
CA GLU A 26 42.93 13.13 39.22
C GLU A 26 42.30 11.80 39.71
N ASP A 27 42.47 10.69 38.98
CA ASP A 27 41.75 9.42 39.25
C ASP A 27 42.41 8.47 40.29
N THR A 28 43.60 8.81 40.80
CA THR A 28 44.30 7.92 41.74
C THR A 28 43.72 7.94 43.15
N SER A 29 42.89 8.93 43.50
CA SER A 29 42.32 9.08 44.85
C SER A 29 41.06 8.22 45.05
N GLU A 30 40.17 8.16 44.05
CA GLU A 30 38.94 7.36 44.14
C GLU A 30 39.24 5.86 44.05
N GLY A 31 40.07 5.45 43.09
CA GLY A 31 40.52 4.05 42.99
C GLY A 31 41.27 3.58 44.24
N HIS A 32 42.13 4.41 44.83
CA HIS A 32 42.82 4.06 46.08
C HIS A 32 41.84 3.95 47.27
N ARG A 33 40.80 4.80 47.32
CA ARG A 33 39.81 4.76 48.39
C ARG A 33 38.89 3.54 48.29
N GLU A 34 38.52 3.13 47.08
CA GLU A 34 37.81 1.87 46.84
C GLU A 34 38.66 0.66 47.19
N ILE A 35 39.91 0.62 46.73
CA ILE A 35 40.86 -0.46 47.06
C ILE A 35 41.08 -0.55 48.58
N MET A 36 41.19 0.58 49.29
CA MET A 36 41.35 0.59 50.75
C MET A 36 40.08 0.19 51.51
N ASN A 37 38.90 0.41 50.93
CA ASN A 37 37.62 -0.09 51.46
C ASN A 37 37.49 -1.60 51.26
N GLU A 38 37.84 -2.12 50.07
CA GLU A 38 37.84 -3.56 49.82
C GLU A 38 38.89 -4.29 50.65
N LEU A 39 40.11 -3.74 50.78
CA LEU A 39 41.14 -4.29 51.67
C LEU A 39 40.69 -4.28 53.14
N ARG A 40 39.92 -3.29 53.59
CA ARG A 40 39.35 -3.27 54.94
C ARG A 40 38.31 -4.38 55.12
N ALA A 41 37.42 -4.57 54.16
CA ALA A 41 36.42 -5.64 54.18
C ALA A 41 37.09 -7.03 54.20
N ILE A 42 38.12 -7.24 53.38
CA ILE A 42 38.91 -8.48 53.36
C ILE A 42 39.64 -8.69 54.69
N ARG A 43 40.23 -7.64 55.27
CA ARG A 43 40.92 -7.73 56.57
C ARG A 43 39.96 -8.02 57.72
N GLU A 44 38.74 -7.51 57.65
CA GLU A 44 37.68 -7.79 58.62
C GLU A 44 37.12 -9.21 58.47
N GLN A 45 37.00 -9.73 57.24
CA GLN A 45 36.71 -11.14 56.98
C GLN A 45 37.83 -12.04 57.51
N MET A 46 39.10 -11.73 57.25
CA MET A 46 40.24 -12.49 57.79
C MET A 46 40.33 -12.42 59.31
N ALA A 47 39.99 -11.29 59.94
CA ALA A 47 39.95 -11.17 61.39
C ALA A 47 38.82 -12.01 62.02
N LYS A 48 37.68 -12.14 61.35
CA LYS A 48 36.60 -13.07 61.74
C LYS A 48 37.03 -14.54 61.63
N TYR A 49 37.87 -14.88 60.64
CA TYR A 49 38.47 -16.21 60.52
C TYR A 49 39.57 -16.47 61.57
N ALA A 50 40.37 -15.47 61.94
CA ALA A 50 41.48 -15.61 62.87
C ALA A 50 41.07 -15.70 64.36
N ASN A 51 39.92 -15.12 64.74
CA ASN A 51 39.41 -15.09 66.12
C ASN A 51 38.27 -16.10 66.40
N ALA A 52 38.01 -17.05 65.51
CA ALA A 52 37.11 -18.16 65.82
C ALA A 52 37.74 -19.06 66.92
N PRO A 53 37.04 -19.36 68.02
CA PRO A 53 37.60 -20.20 69.08
C PRO A 53 37.87 -21.60 68.52
N ARG A 54 39.06 -22.16 68.77
CA ARG A 54 39.40 -23.57 68.49
C ARG A 54 38.51 -24.47 69.34
N ALA A 55 37.31 -24.74 68.85
CA ALA A 55 36.50 -25.89 69.23
C ALA A 55 36.76 -27.03 68.23
N ALA A 56 36.82 -28.24 68.76
CA ALA A 56 37.24 -29.46 68.08
C ALA A 56 36.44 -29.77 66.79
N SER A 57 37.15 -30.29 65.79
CA SER A 57 36.68 -31.22 64.74
C SER A 57 35.31 -30.96 64.09
N SER A 58 35.25 -30.05 63.09
CA SER A 58 34.27 -30.08 61.96
C SER A 58 34.44 -28.88 60.98
N GLY A 59 35.68 -28.47 60.66
CA GLY A 59 35.95 -27.17 60.01
C GLY A 59 36.17 -27.17 58.48
N GLU A 60 36.57 -28.30 57.89
CA GLU A 60 36.74 -28.40 56.43
C GLU A 60 35.39 -28.47 55.71
N ASP A 61 34.39 -29.13 56.31
CA ASP A 61 33.03 -29.23 55.76
C ASP A 61 32.30 -27.88 55.70
N ALA A 62 32.50 -26.99 56.68
CA ALA A 62 31.76 -25.72 56.74
C ALA A 62 32.26 -24.68 55.71
N THR A 63 33.56 -24.65 55.42
CA THR A 63 34.12 -23.74 54.39
C THR A 63 33.95 -24.30 52.98
N ALA A 64 34.04 -25.62 52.81
CA ALA A 64 33.68 -26.30 51.57
C ALA A 64 32.20 -26.10 51.24
N ALA A 65 31.29 -26.26 52.21
CA ALA A 65 29.85 -26.05 52.02
C ALA A 65 29.47 -24.61 51.64
N VAL A 66 30.19 -23.60 52.15
CA VAL A 66 29.94 -22.19 51.78
C VAL A 66 30.42 -21.89 50.36
N ILE A 67 31.56 -22.46 49.93
CA ILE A 67 32.06 -22.33 48.55
C ILE A 67 31.15 -23.08 47.57
N GLU A 68 30.68 -24.27 47.94
CA GLU A 68 29.75 -25.08 47.16
C GLU A 68 28.39 -24.39 47.00
N ALA A 69 27.83 -23.84 48.09
CA ALA A 69 26.59 -23.05 48.04
C ALA A 69 26.71 -21.78 47.17
N SER A 70 27.83 -21.07 47.23
CA SER A 70 28.07 -19.89 46.37
C SER A 70 28.20 -20.27 44.90
N LYS A 71 28.83 -21.42 44.60
CA LYS A 71 28.93 -21.95 43.24
C LYS A 71 27.58 -22.42 42.73
N ASP A 72 26.75 -23.03 43.56
CA ASP A 72 25.39 -23.46 43.22
C ASP A 72 24.47 -22.26 42.94
N GLU A 73 24.59 -21.18 43.71
CA GLU A 73 23.86 -19.94 43.47
C GLU A 73 24.29 -19.26 42.15
N GLN A 74 25.60 -19.23 41.85
CA GLN A 74 26.11 -18.73 40.57
C GLN A 74 25.69 -19.59 39.38
N MET A 75 25.69 -20.91 39.54
CA MET A 75 25.18 -21.85 38.54
C MET A 75 23.69 -21.67 38.31
N ALA A 76 22.89 -21.49 39.36
CA ALA A 76 21.46 -21.22 39.26
C ALA A 76 21.17 -19.89 38.55
N ALA A 77 21.93 -18.84 38.86
CA ALA A 77 21.83 -17.54 38.18
C ALA A 77 22.20 -17.64 36.68
N ALA A 78 23.27 -18.37 36.36
CA ALA A 78 23.67 -18.62 34.97
C ALA A 78 22.61 -19.43 34.21
N HIS A 79 22.02 -20.45 34.84
CA HIS A 79 20.93 -21.23 34.26
C HIS A 79 19.68 -20.38 34.00
N ALA A 80 19.27 -19.53 34.94
CA ALA A 80 18.14 -18.62 34.77
C ALA A 80 18.38 -17.61 33.62
N LEU A 81 19.59 -17.07 33.51
CA LEU A 81 19.98 -16.19 32.41
C LEU A 81 19.91 -16.93 31.06
N LEU A 82 20.46 -18.14 30.97
CA LEU A 82 20.38 -18.96 29.75
C LEU A 82 18.94 -19.30 29.36
N GLU A 83 18.07 -19.56 30.34
CA GLU A 83 16.65 -19.81 30.10
C GLU A 83 15.94 -18.56 29.56
N SER A 84 16.27 -17.38 30.08
CA SER A 84 15.77 -16.11 29.54
C SER A 84 16.24 -15.84 28.10
N TYR A 85 17.50 -16.14 27.78
CA TYR A 85 18.01 -16.01 26.41
C TYR A 85 17.35 -17.01 25.47
N ARG A 86 17.11 -18.25 25.91
CA ARG A 86 16.34 -19.23 25.14
C ARG A 86 14.93 -18.74 24.83
N ALA A 87 14.23 -18.18 25.83
CA ALA A 87 12.91 -17.61 25.63
C ALA A 87 12.92 -16.41 24.66
N GLN A 88 13.95 -15.55 24.72
CA GLN A 88 14.11 -14.44 23.76
C GLN A 88 14.40 -14.92 22.34
N ILE A 89 15.23 -15.96 22.17
CA ILE A 89 15.50 -16.56 20.86
C ILE A 89 14.21 -17.14 20.28
N GLU A 90 13.42 -17.86 21.08
CA GLU A 90 12.13 -18.40 20.64
C GLU A 90 11.14 -17.30 20.23
N GLN A 91 11.11 -16.17 20.95
CA GLN A 91 10.31 -15.01 20.57
C GLN A 91 10.80 -14.37 19.26
N CYS A 92 12.11 -14.27 19.07
CA CYS A 92 12.70 -13.73 17.85
C CYS A 92 12.38 -14.62 16.63
N GLU A 93 12.43 -15.95 16.81
CA GLU A 93 12.04 -16.92 15.78
C GLU A 93 10.56 -16.77 15.39
N LYS A 94 9.66 -16.59 16.36
CA LYS A 94 8.24 -16.34 16.09
C LYS A 94 8.02 -15.04 15.29
N LEU A 95 8.66 -13.95 15.71
CA LEU A 95 8.58 -12.66 15.00
C LEU A 95 9.15 -12.75 13.57
N LYS A 96 10.22 -13.52 13.37
CA LYS A 96 10.77 -13.77 12.04
C LYS A 96 9.76 -14.47 11.14
N VAL A 97 9.11 -15.53 11.63
CA VAL A 97 8.07 -16.24 10.87
C VAL A 97 6.91 -15.30 10.50
N GLU A 98 6.45 -14.47 11.44
CA GLU A 98 5.40 -13.48 11.16
C GLU A 98 5.84 -12.44 10.11
N LEU A 99 7.08 -11.96 10.20
CA LEU A 99 7.63 -11.00 9.23
C LEU A 99 7.75 -11.62 7.83
N ASP A 100 8.21 -12.87 7.73
CA ASP A 100 8.32 -13.60 6.47
C ASP A 100 6.94 -13.79 5.83
N LEU A 101 5.91 -14.11 6.63
CA LEU A 101 4.52 -14.20 6.17
C LEU A 101 4.00 -12.86 5.62
N ILE A 102 4.28 -11.75 6.31
CA ILE A 102 3.90 -10.40 5.86
C ILE A 102 4.64 -10.04 4.57
N HIS A 103 5.94 -10.36 4.48
CA HIS A 103 6.75 -10.10 3.31
C HIS A 103 6.21 -10.83 2.08
N ASP A 104 5.88 -12.12 2.23
CA ASP A 104 5.27 -12.92 1.17
C ASP A 104 3.91 -12.38 0.75
N ALA A 105 3.08 -11.96 1.70
CA ALA A 105 1.79 -11.34 1.40
C ALA A 105 1.97 -10.04 0.58
N ILE A 106 2.88 -9.17 0.99
CA ILE A 106 3.19 -7.93 0.26
C ILE A 106 3.67 -8.25 -1.16
N ASN A 107 4.56 -9.23 -1.34
CA ASN A 107 5.06 -9.58 -2.66
C ASN A 107 3.99 -10.18 -3.56
N ARG A 108 3.03 -10.94 -3.02
CA ARG A 108 1.87 -11.39 -3.79
C ARG A 108 1.01 -10.21 -4.23
N THR A 109 0.68 -9.31 -3.31
CA THR A 109 -0.09 -8.09 -3.63
C THR A 109 0.62 -7.21 -4.66
N LYS A 110 1.95 -7.08 -4.59
CA LYS A 110 2.76 -6.39 -5.61
C LYS A 110 2.58 -7.00 -7.00
N ARG A 111 2.61 -8.33 -7.11
CA ARG A 111 2.38 -9.02 -8.39
C ARG A 111 0.95 -8.84 -8.88
N GLU A 112 -0.03 -8.97 -7.99
CA GLU A 112 -1.45 -8.77 -8.34
C GLU A 112 -1.69 -7.35 -8.87
N ILE A 113 -1.14 -6.33 -8.20
CA ILE A 113 -1.21 -4.94 -8.65
C ILE A 113 -0.43 -4.74 -9.96
N ALA A 114 0.74 -5.37 -10.13
CA ALA A 114 1.50 -5.30 -11.39
C ALA A 114 0.69 -5.86 -12.57
N VAL A 115 0.00 -6.98 -12.36
CA VAL A 115 -0.85 -7.61 -13.38
C VAL A 115 -2.09 -6.78 -13.65
N LEU A 116 -2.77 -6.29 -12.61
CA LEU A 116 -3.93 -5.40 -12.76
C LEU A 116 -3.52 -4.11 -13.48
N HIS A 117 -2.44 -3.46 -13.08
CA HIS A 117 -1.97 -2.26 -13.74
C HIS A 117 -1.56 -2.51 -15.20
N GLY A 118 -0.88 -3.63 -15.48
CA GLY A 118 -0.47 -4.01 -16.84
C GLY A 118 -1.63 -4.36 -17.77
N LYS A 119 -2.72 -4.96 -17.25
CA LYS A 119 -3.92 -5.31 -18.03
C LYS A 119 -4.93 -4.16 -18.08
N SER A 120 -5.34 -3.65 -16.92
CA SER A 120 -6.42 -2.67 -16.77
C SER A 120 -6.09 -1.27 -17.29
N PHE A 121 -4.80 -0.92 -17.44
CA PHE A 121 -4.36 0.29 -18.13
C PHE A 121 -3.69 0.01 -19.48
N SER A 122 -3.81 -1.22 -20.00
CA SER A 122 -3.47 -1.49 -21.39
C SER A 122 -4.45 -0.75 -22.31
N GLY A 123 -3.99 -0.38 -23.51
CA GLY A 123 -4.78 0.42 -24.45
C GLY A 123 -6.11 -0.22 -24.84
N GLU A 124 -6.22 -1.56 -24.80
CA GLU A 124 -7.41 -2.30 -25.23
C GLU A 124 -8.55 -2.29 -24.19
N GLU A 125 -8.25 -2.54 -22.90
CA GLU A 125 -9.26 -2.44 -21.82
C GLU A 125 -9.67 -0.99 -21.56
N MET A 126 -8.74 -0.04 -21.68
CA MET A 126 -9.06 1.40 -21.64
C MET A 126 -9.90 1.83 -22.84
N ALA A 127 -9.66 1.28 -24.04
CA ALA A 127 -10.51 1.53 -25.20
C ALA A 127 -11.93 0.99 -24.99
N LYS A 128 -12.08 -0.18 -24.36
CA LYS A 128 -13.40 -0.73 -24.00
C LYS A 128 -14.12 0.13 -22.97
N LEU A 129 -13.44 0.55 -21.90
CA LEU A 129 -13.99 1.46 -20.90
C LEU A 129 -14.40 2.80 -21.52
N ASN A 130 -13.57 3.36 -22.40
CA ASN A 130 -13.92 4.55 -23.17
C ASN A 130 -15.12 4.30 -24.10
N GLY A 131 -15.26 3.10 -24.65
CA GLY A 131 -16.44 2.69 -25.42
C GLY A 131 -17.71 2.63 -24.57
N GLU A 132 -17.63 2.08 -23.36
CA GLU A 132 -18.76 2.08 -22.41
C GLU A 132 -19.11 3.49 -21.95
N LEU A 133 -18.12 4.34 -21.66
CA LEU A 133 -18.34 5.76 -21.40
C LEU A 133 -18.97 6.46 -22.60
N GLY A 134 -18.54 6.10 -23.82
CA GLY A 134 -19.10 6.56 -25.08
C GLY A 134 -20.56 6.15 -25.27
N ALA A 135 -20.97 4.95 -24.84
CA ALA A 135 -22.36 4.54 -24.84
C ALA A 135 -23.22 5.41 -23.91
N VAL A 136 -22.67 5.82 -22.76
CA VAL A 136 -23.38 6.73 -21.86
C VAL A 136 -23.46 8.14 -22.43
N VAL A 137 -22.38 8.64 -23.06
CA VAL A 137 -22.41 9.89 -23.82
C VAL A 137 -23.47 9.84 -24.91
N GLY A 138 -23.55 8.73 -25.66
CA GLY A 138 -24.60 8.49 -26.65
C GLY A 138 -26.00 8.55 -26.05
N GLY A 139 -26.22 7.97 -24.86
CA GLY A 139 -27.50 8.10 -24.15
C GLY A 139 -27.82 9.54 -23.72
N THR A 140 -26.82 10.35 -23.40
CA THR A 140 -27.02 11.79 -23.11
C THR A 140 -27.29 12.62 -24.37
N GLU A 141 -26.69 12.25 -25.49
CA GLU A 141 -26.97 12.84 -26.80
C GLU A 141 -28.41 12.50 -27.25
N GLU A 142 -28.84 11.26 -27.09
CA GLU A 142 -30.20 10.82 -27.37
C GLU A 142 -31.23 11.56 -26.51
N ALA A 143 -30.99 11.69 -25.20
CA ALA A 143 -31.87 12.47 -24.31
C ALA A 143 -31.94 13.95 -24.74
N THR A 144 -30.81 14.53 -25.17
CA THR A 144 -30.77 15.90 -25.69
C THR A 144 -31.56 16.03 -27.00
N GLN A 145 -31.44 15.06 -27.90
CA GLN A 145 -32.20 15.00 -29.14
C GLN A 145 -33.71 14.91 -28.87
N GLN A 146 -34.14 14.07 -27.93
CA GLN A 146 -35.55 13.98 -27.52
C GLN A 146 -36.09 15.29 -26.95
N ILE A 147 -35.29 16.02 -26.16
CA ILE A 147 -35.67 17.34 -25.65
C ILE A 147 -35.87 18.33 -26.80
N LEU A 148 -34.96 18.36 -27.78
CA LEU A 148 -35.05 19.25 -28.94
C LEU A 148 -36.27 18.91 -29.80
N GLU A 149 -36.51 17.64 -30.11
CA GLU A 149 -37.66 17.18 -30.88
C GLU A 149 -38.99 17.50 -30.18
N ALA A 150 -39.07 17.29 -28.86
CA ALA A 150 -40.26 17.64 -28.09
C ALA A 150 -40.49 19.17 -28.08
N THR A 151 -39.42 19.96 -28.00
CA THR A 151 -39.51 21.43 -28.05
C THR A 151 -39.98 21.92 -29.42
N GLU A 152 -39.48 21.34 -30.52
CA GLU A 152 -39.96 21.63 -31.87
C GLU A 152 -41.43 21.24 -32.06
N ALA A 153 -41.85 20.07 -31.56
CA ALA A 153 -43.24 19.65 -31.63
C ALA A 153 -44.17 20.60 -30.86
N ILE A 154 -43.73 21.11 -29.70
CA ILE A 154 -44.48 22.13 -28.95
C ILE A 154 -44.63 23.41 -29.77
N ASP A 155 -43.57 23.89 -30.41
CA ASP A 155 -43.63 25.12 -31.23
C ASP A 155 -44.57 24.96 -32.43
N GLN A 156 -44.52 23.79 -33.10
CA GLN A 156 -45.42 23.47 -34.21
C GLN A 156 -46.89 23.40 -33.76
N ALA A 157 -47.17 22.72 -32.65
CA ALA A 157 -48.51 22.61 -32.09
C ALA A 157 -49.05 23.97 -31.63
N ALA A 158 -48.21 24.78 -30.96
CA ALA A 158 -48.56 26.13 -30.54
C ALA A 158 -48.86 27.04 -31.75
N THR A 159 -48.05 26.96 -32.79
CA THR A 159 -48.28 27.68 -34.06
C THR A 159 -49.57 27.22 -34.73
N ALA A 160 -49.86 25.92 -34.77
CA ALA A 160 -51.11 25.38 -35.32
C ALA A 160 -52.33 25.86 -34.52
N LEU A 161 -52.21 25.97 -33.20
CA LEU A 161 -53.26 26.46 -32.30
C LEU A 161 -53.76 27.86 -32.70
N THR A 162 -52.87 28.73 -33.21
CA THR A 162 -53.23 30.07 -33.70
C THR A 162 -54.05 30.07 -35.00
N LYS A 163 -54.05 28.95 -35.74
CA LYS A 163 -54.66 28.83 -37.07
C LYS A 163 -55.97 28.05 -37.06
N VAL A 164 -56.27 27.32 -35.98
CA VAL A 164 -57.49 26.50 -35.85
C VAL A 164 -58.58 27.23 -35.07
N ASN A 165 -59.83 27.05 -35.51
CA ASN A 165 -61.01 27.65 -34.89
C ASN A 165 -61.98 26.62 -34.27
N SER A 166 -61.71 25.32 -34.46
CA SER A 166 -62.52 24.25 -33.86
C SER A 166 -62.09 24.01 -32.41
N PRO A 167 -63.01 24.00 -31.43
CA PRO A 167 -62.71 23.67 -30.03
C PRO A 167 -62.07 22.28 -29.87
N GLU A 168 -62.50 21.30 -30.66
CA GLU A 168 -61.96 19.93 -30.62
C GLU A 168 -60.50 19.90 -31.09
N GLN A 169 -60.17 20.62 -32.17
CA GLN A 169 -58.79 20.71 -32.66
C GLN A 169 -57.88 21.46 -31.69
N GLN A 170 -58.39 22.52 -31.06
CA GLN A 170 -57.67 23.27 -30.03
C GLN A 170 -57.36 22.39 -28.80
N GLN A 171 -58.32 21.57 -28.38
CA GLN A 171 -58.12 20.62 -27.28
C GLN A 171 -57.04 19.60 -27.62
N MET A 172 -57.10 18.96 -28.80
CA MET A 172 -56.10 17.98 -29.22
C MET A 172 -54.68 18.56 -29.25
N LEU A 173 -54.48 19.75 -29.83
CA LEU A 173 -53.17 20.39 -29.87
C LEU A 173 -52.67 20.80 -28.47
N THR A 174 -53.59 21.16 -27.57
CA THR A 174 -53.23 21.49 -26.18
C THR A 174 -52.77 20.24 -25.42
N GLU A 175 -53.46 19.11 -25.62
CA GLU A 175 -53.07 17.81 -25.05
C GLU A 175 -51.72 17.35 -25.60
N GLU A 176 -51.45 17.54 -26.90
CA GLU A 176 -50.16 17.23 -27.52
C GLU A 176 -49.02 18.06 -26.91
N ILE A 177 -49.21 19.37 -26.74
CA ILE A 177 -48.23 20.24 -26.06
C ILE A 177 -47.95 19.72 -24.65
N GLN A 178 -49.00 19.36 -23.90
CA GLN A 178 -48.85 18.86 -22.54
C GLN A 178 -48.05 17.54 -22.50
N GLU A 179 -48.31 16.62 -23.43
CA GLU A 179 -47.58 15.36 -23.54
C GLU A 179 -46.09 15.60 -23.86
N LYS A 180 -45.77 16.53 -24.76
CA LYS A 180 -44.38 16.88 -25.09
C LYS A 180 -43.65 17.53 -23.92
N VAL A 181 -44.32 18.34 -23.12
CA VAL A 181 -43.74 18.89 -21.88
C VAL A 181 -43.38 17.78 -20.89
N ILE A 182 -44.23 16.74 -20.76
CA ILE A 182 -43.93 15.57 -19.92
C ILE A 182 -42.70 14.82 -20.46
N SER A 183 -42.63 14.60 -21.78
CA SER A 183 -41.48 13.95 -22.42
C SER A 183 -40.16 14.69 -22.14
N ILE A 184 -40.18 16.03 -22.12
CA ILE A 184 -39.00 16.85 -21.76
C ILE A 184 -38.57 16.58 -20.31
N PHE A 185 -39.52 16.54 -19.36
CA PHE A 185 -39.19 16.26 -17.96
C PHE A 185 -38.59 14.86 -17.77
N GLU A 186 -39.10 13.86 -18.49
CA GLU A 186 -38.59 12.50 -18.44
C GLU A 186 -37.17 12.40 -19.00
N ALA A 187 -36.92 13.00 -20.17
CA ALA A 187 -35.59 13.04 -20.78
C ALA A 187 -34.57 13.79 -19.91
N CYS A 188 -34.94 14.93 -19.34
CA CYS A 188 -34.09 15.69 -18.41
C CYS A 188 -33.75 14.88 -17.15
N ASN A 189 -34.72 14.18 -16.56
CA ASN A 189 -34.49 13.36 -15.38
C ASN A 189 -33.52 12.20 -15.69
N PHE A 190 -33.71 11.54 -16.82
CA PHE A 190 -32.80 10.49 -17.27
C PHE A 190 -31.38 11.02 -17.47
N GLN A 191 -31.23 12.18 -18.11
CA GLN A 191 -29.93 12.82 -18.33
C GLN A 191 -29.24 13.18 -17.00
N ASP A 192 -29.96 13.80 -16.06
CA ASP A 192 -29.41 14.20 -14.75
C ASP A 192 -28.94 12.97 -13.95
N LEU A 193 -29.80 11.96 -13.81
CA LEU A 193 -29.45 10.73 -13.09
C LEU A 193 -28.26 10.01 -13.72
N THR A 194 -28.20 9.99 -15.05
CA THR A 194 -27.09 9.39 -15.81
C THR A 194 -25.80 10.17 -15.59
N GLY A 195 -25.81 11.50 -15.71
CA GLY A 195 -24.66 12.35 -15.45
C GLY A 195 -24.11 12.21 -14.03
N GLN A 196 -25.00 12.14 -13.03
CA GLN A 196 -24.61 11.92 -11.63
C GLN A 196 -23.94 10.56 -11.42
N ARG A 197 -24.51 9.49 -12.00
CA ARG A 197 -23.94 8.14 -11.91
C ARG A 197 -22.55 8.07 -12.54
N ILE A 198 -22.37 8.64 -13.73
CA ILE A 198 -21.06 8.71 -14.38
C ILE A 198 -20.06 9.44 -13.48
N ASN A 199 -20.41 10.62 -12.99
CA ASN A 199 -19.50 11.41 -12.16
C ASN A 199 -19.06 10.63 -10.92
N LYS A 200 -19.98 9.90 -10.28
CA LYS A 200 -19.67 9.04 -9.13
C LYS A 200 -18.70 7.90 -9.49
N VAL A 201 -18.93 7.22 -10.62
CA VAL A 201 -18.05 6.14 -11.09
C VAL A 201 -16.66 6.70 -11.43
N MET A 202 -16.59 7.81 -12.16
CA MET A 202 -15.34 8.47 -12.53
C MET A 202 -14.54 8.94 -11.32
N GLN A 203 -15.20 9.49 -10.30
CA GLN A 203 -14.53 9.86 -9.04
C GLN A 203 -13.96 8.62 -8.33
N THR A 204 -14.70 7.51 -8.34
CA THR A 204 -14.23 6.25 -7.73
C THR A 204 -13.03 5.70 -8.48
N MET A 205 -13.03 5.73 -9.82
CA MET A 205 -11.89 5.30 -10.64
C MET A 205 -10.65 6.15 -10.36
N LYS A 206 -10.79 7.48 -10.36
CA LYS A 206 -9.69 8.39 -10.00
C LYS A 206 -9.14 8.14 -8.60
N PHE A 207 -10.00 7.82 -7.64
CA PHE A 207 -9.59 7.46 -6.29
C PHE A 207 -8.75 6.18 -6.29
N ILE A 208 -9.22 5.12 -6.97
CA ILE A 208 -8.49 3.85 -7.09
C ILE A 208 -7.13 4.07 -7.77
N GLU A 209 -7.11 4.79 -8.89
CA GLU A 209 -5.88 5.11 -9.63
C GLU A 209 -4.87 5.85 -8.74
N HIS A 210 -5.31 6.89 -8.03
CA HIS A 210 -4.44 7.64 -7.12
C HIS A 210 -3.83 6.75 -6.02
N HIS A 211 -4.65 5.85 -5.45
CA HIS A 211 -4.19 4.92 -4.42
C HIS A 211 -3.20 3.89 -4.95
N ILE A 212 -3.44 3.36 -6.15
CA ILE A 212 -2.49 2.46 -6.83
C ILE A 212 -1.18 3.20 -7.07
N ASN A 213 -1.20 4.39 -7.68
CA ASN A 213 0.00 5.19 -7.94
C ASN A 213 0.79 5.47 -6.65
N THR A 214 0.10 5.84 -5.57
CA THR A 214 0.74 6.05 -4.26
C THR A 214 1.41 4.77 -3.74
N MET A 215 0.77 3.61 -3.87
CA MET A 215 1.39 2.33 -3.50
C MET A 215 2.61 2.03 -4.37
N MET A 216 2.56 2.36 -5.66
CA MET A 216 3.70 2.17 -6.55
C MET A 216 4.89 3.05 -6.18
N ASP A 217 4.64 4.31 -5.85
CA ASP A 217 5.68 5.24 -5.43
C ASP A 217 6.37 4.77 -4.14
N ILE A 218 5.60 4.26 -3.16
CA ILE A 218 6.13 3.69 -1.91
C ILE A 218 7.08 2.51 -2.19
N TRP A 219 6.84 1.75 -3.27
CA TRP A 219 7.63 0.56 -3.62
C TRP A 219 8.81 0.84 -4.54
N GLY A 220 9.12 2.10 -4.84
CA GLY A 220 10.24 2.50 -5.69
C GLY A 220 9.85 2.82 -7.13
N GLY A 221 8.58 3.11 -7.39
CA GLY A 221 8.05 3.53 -8.69
C GLY A 221 7.66 2.38 -9.62
N VAL A 222 7.18 2.75 -10.80
CA VAL A 222 6.59 1.83 -11.79
C VAL A 222 7.59 0.76 -12.26
N ASP A 223 8.88 1.09 -12.36
CA ASP A 223 9.92 0.16 -12.83
C ASP A 223 10.19 -0.98 -11.83
N ALA A 224 10.13 -0.69 -10.53
CA ALA A 224 10.27 -1.70 -9.48
C ALA A 224 9.10 -2.70 -9.48
N ILE A 225 7.90 -2.26 -9.86
CA ILE A 225 6.72 -3.13 -9.99
C ILE A 225 6.71 -3.90 -11.30
N LYS A 226 7.14 -3.31 -12.41
CA LYS A 226 7.24 -4.02 -13.70
C LYS A 226 8.12 -5.26 -13.60
N ALA A 227 9.17 -5.23 -12.77
CA ALA A 227 10.01 -6.40 -12.49
C ALA A 227 9.25 -7.57 -11.84
N HIS A 228 8.10 -7.30 -11.21
CA HIS A 228 7.22 -8.30 -10.59
C HIS A 228 6.06 -8.71 -11.51
N SER A 229 5.92 -8.08 -12.68
CA SER A 229 4.90 -8.45 -13.65
C SER A 229 5.29 -9.76 -14.33
N THR A 230 4.34 -10.70 -14.39
CA THR A 230 4.52 -11.90 -15.22
C THR A 230 4.54 -11.50 -16.69
N PRO A 231 5.42 -12.09 -17.53
CA PRO A 231 5.40 -11.84 -18.97
C PRO A 231 3.97 -12.03 -19.49
N ILE A 232 3.50 -11.10 -20.33
CA ILE A 232 2.26 -11.28 -21.08
C ILE A 232 2.53 -12.44 -22.04
N VAL A 233 2.09 -13.64 -21.68
CA VAL A 233 2.16 -14.81 -22.55
C VAL A 233 1.00 -14.68 -23.52
N ASP A 234 1.31 -14.57 -24.81
CA ASP A 234 0.31 -14.66 -25.86
C ASP A 234 -0.28 -16.08 -25.87
N THR A 235 -1.52 -16.20 -25.41
CA THR A 235 -2.26 -17.46 -25.35
C THR A 235 -2.98 -17.79 -26.66
N ARG A 236 -2.83 -16.97 -27.72
CA ARG A 236 -3.44 -17.22 -29.02
C ARG A 236 -2.69 -18.36 -29.74
N GLU A 237 -3.46 -19.31 -30.27
CA GLU A 237 -2.93 -20.47 -31.00
C GLU A 237 -3.33 -20.43 -32.48
N GLY A 238 -2.56 -21.11 -33.33
CA GLY A 238 -2.81 -21.21 -34.77
C GLY A 238 -2.83 -19.84 -35.48
N ASP A 239 -3.77 -19.67 -36.40
CA ASP A 239 -3.88 -18.48 -37.24
C ASP A 239 -4.16 -17.19 -36.44
N ALA A 240 -4.76 -17.31 -35.25
CA ALA A 240 -5.00 -16.17 -34.36
C ALA A 240 -3.70 -15.53 -33.85
N LYS A 241 -2.60 -16.27 -33.82
CA LYS A 241 -1.27 -15.75 -33.49
C LYS A 241 -0.62 -14.99 -34.65
N LEU A 242 -1.03 -15.28 -35.88
CA LEU A 242 -0.53 -14.66 -37.11
C LEU A 242 -1.24 -13.34 -37.41
N LEU A 243 -2.45 -13.14 -36.85
CA LEU A 243 -3.21 -11.90 -36.90
C LEU A 243 -2.62 -10.85 -35.94
N ASN A 244 -1.46 -10.32 -36.31
CA ASN A 244 -0.97 -9.07 -35.75
C ASN A 244 -1.54 -7.95 -36.61
N GLY A 245 -2.22 -6.99 -35.99
CA GLY A 245 -2.69 -5.79 -36.70
C GLY A 245 -1.51 -5.00 -37.30
N PRO A 246 -1.79 -3.93 -38.07
CA PRO A 246 -0.75 -3.05 -38.58
C PRO A 246 0.14 -2.59 -37.41
N ARG A 247 1.45 -2.85 -37.51
CA ARG A 247 2.43 -2.44 -36.49
C ARG A 247 2.41 -0.92 -36.37
N ALA A 248 2.78 -0.39 -35.21
CA ALA A 248 2.88 1.05 -35.04
C ALA A 248 4.10 1.60 -35.79
N ILE A 249 4.02 2.85 -36.26
CA ILE A 249 5.13 3.53 -36.95
C ILE A 249 6.33 3.60 -35.98
N GLY A 250 7.45 2.97 -36.38
CA GLY A 250 8.69 2.92 -35.59
C GLY A 250 8.92 1.63 -34.79
N GLU A 251 7.99 0.66 -34.82
CA GLU A 251 8.23 -0.68 -34.27
C GLU A 251 9.14 -1.52 -35.18
N GLU A 252 9.96 -2.38 -34.57
CA GLU A 252 10.81 -3.32 -35.29
C GLU A 252 9.95 -4.25 -36.17
N GLY A 253 10.25 -4.27 -37.48
CA GLY A 253 9.47 -4.99 -38.49
C GLY A 253 8.25 -4.25 -39.04
N HIS A 254 8.07 -2.95 -38.73
CA HIS A 254 7.16 -2.09 -39.48
C HIS A 254 7.72 -1.84 -40.88
N ALA A 255 7.06 -2.38 -41.92
CA ALA A 255 7.46 -2.14 -43.31
C ALA A 255 7.36 -0.64 -43.63
N SER A 256 8.47 -0.04 -44.07
CA SER A 256 8.45 1.33 -44.56
C SER A 256 7.91 1.39 -45.99
N GLN A 257 7.52 2.57 -46.46
CA GLN A 257 7.09 2.74 -47.85
C GLN A 257 8.21 2.36 -48.83
N ASP A 258 9.46 2.68 -48.48
CA ASP A 258 10.65 2.32 -49.28
C ASP A 258 10.82 0.79 -49.37
N ASP A 259 10.52 0.04 -48.30
CA ASP A 259 10.57 -1.43 -48.29
C ASP A 259 9.48 -2.04 -49.19
N ILE A 260 8.31 -1.40 -49.25
CA ILE A 260 7.19 -1.83 -50.10
C ILE A 260 7.54 -1.57 -51.56
N ASP A 261 8.05 -0.39 -51.88
CA ASP A 261 8.41 0.01 -53.24
C ASP A 261 9.51 -0.92 -53.81
N ALA A 262 10.49 -1.32 -52.97
CA ALA A 262 11.52 -2.28 -53.34
C ALA A 262 11.03 -3.71 -53.67
N MET A 263 9.78 -4.06 -53.33
CA MET A 263 9.19 -5.36 -53.71
C MET A 263 8.55 -5.34 -55.11
N PHE A 264 8.29 -4.16 -55.67
CA PHE A 264 7.59 -3.99 -56.95
C PHE A 264 8.47 -3.44 -58.08
N ASP A 265 9.74 -3.12 -57.78
CA ASP A 265 10.82 -2.81 -58.74
C ASP A 265 11.68 -4.03 -59.06
#